data_AF-A0A6J4MP66-F1
#
_entry.id   AF-A0A6J4MP66-F1
#
_cell.length_a   1.000
_cell.length_b   1.000
_cell.length_c   1.000
_cell.angle_alpha   90.00
_cell.angle_beta   90.00
_cell.angle_gamma   90.00
#
_symmetry.space_group_name_H-M   'P 1'
#
loop_
_entity.id
_entity.type
_entity.pdbx_description
1 polymer ?
#
loop_
_entity_poly.entity_id
_entity_poly.type
_entity_poly.pdbx_seq_one_letter_code
_entity_poly.pdbx_strand_id
1 'polypeptide(L)' 'MSLLLVALLLPLGLLALMLGMERVERPLRVESVSEQLEQFLDQARPEEVETYVSQGFAPALERYWRRRRLTRLLPGRAR' A
#
# COMPACT_ATOMS: atom_id res chain seq x y z
N MET A 1 0.49 34.90 27.91
CA MET A 1 1.17 33.62 28.27
C MET A 1 0.88 32.50 27.28
N SER A 2 -0.39 32.26 26.91
CA SER A 2 -0.80 31.17 26.01
C SER A 2 -0.20 31.24 24.59
N LEU A 3 -0.09 32.43 24.00
CA LEU A 3 0.48 32.59 22.65
C LEU A 3 1.97 32.21 22.56
N LEU A 4 2.74 32.47 23.63
CA LEU A 4 4.16 32.10 23.70
C LEU A 4 4.35 30.58 23.74
N LEU A 5 3.47 29.87 24.45
CA LEU A 5 3.47 28.41 24.47
C LEU A 5 3.18 27.83 23.08
N VAL A 6 2.16 28.35 22.38
CA VAL A 6 1.85 27.91 21.01
C VAL A 6 3.02 28.19 20.06
N ALA A 7 3.61 29.39 20.14
CA ALA A 7 4.76 29.75 19.32
C ALA A 7 5.99 28.85 19.54
N LEU A 8 6.16 28.29 20.74
CA LEU A 8 7.24 27.36 21.07
C LEU A 8 6.90 25.91 20.71
N LEU A 9 5.67 25.47 20.98
CA LEU A 9 5.23 24.10 20.76
C LEU A 9 5.02 23.80 19.28
N LEU A 10 4.58 24.76 18.48
CA LEU A 10 4.33 24.58 17.06
C LEU A 10 5.59 24.13 16.29
N PRO A 11 6.75 24.83 16.35
CA PRO A 11 7.95 24.39 15.64
C PRO A 11 8.50 23.07 16.17
N LEU A 12 8.41 22.82 17.49
CA LEU A 12 8.81 21.55 18.09
C LEU A 12 7.91 20.39 17.62
N GLY A 13 6.61 20.62 17.51
CA GLY A 13 5.66 19.67 16.96
C GLY A 13 5.93 19.38 15.49
N LEU A 14 6.22 20.40 14.69
CA LEU A 14 6.61 20.22 13.28
C LEU A 14 7.92 19.43 13.14
N LEU A 15 8.92 19.70 13.97
CA LEU A 15 10.16 18.92 14.02
C LEU A 15 9.89 17.46 14.38
N ALA A 16 9.04 17.21 15.38
CA ALA A 16 8.65 15.85 15.76
C ALA A 16 7.90 15.12 14.62
N LEU A 17 7.01 15.83 13.93
CA LEU A 17 6.32 15.30 12.75
C LEU A 17 7.31 14.98 11.62
N MET A 18 8.24 15.89 11.32
CA MET A 18 9.30 15.67 10.32
C MET A 18 10.18 14.48 10.67
N LEU A 19 10.55 14.30 11.94
CA LEU A 19 11.32 13.15 12.40
C LEU A 19 10.53 11.84 12.28
N GLY A 20 9.20 11.92 12.43
CA GLY A 20 8.27 10.81 12.27
C GLY A 20 7.89 10.48 10.82
N MET A 21 8.30 11.29 9.84
CA MET A 21 7.94 11.12 8.44
C MET A 21 8.37 9.77 7.87
N GLU A 22 9.42 9.14 8.40
CA GLU A 22 9.82 7.80 7.96
C GLU A 22 8.66 6.78 8.06
N ARG A 23 7.82 6.85 9.09
CA ARG A 23 6.64 5.97 9.22
C ARG A 23 5.52 6.30 8.24
N VAL A 24 5.45 7.55 7.79
CA VAL A 24 4.47 8.03 6.82
C VAL A 24 4.94 7.69 5.41
N GLU A 25 6.23 7.85 5.13
CA GLU A 25 6.84 7.60 3.83
C GLU A 25 7.02 6.11 3.52
N ARG A 26 7.30 5.27 4.52
CA ARG A 26 7.42 3.82 4.36
C ARG A 26 6.20 3.16 3.67
N PRO A 27 4.95 3.39 4.09
CA PRO A 27 3.78 2.86 3.39
C PRO A 27 3.50 3.60 2.07
N LEU A 28 3.96 4.85 1.93
CA LEU A 28 3.83 5.64 0.71
C LEU A 28 4.93 5.36 -0.32
N ARG A 29 5.89 4.46 -0.05
CA ARG A 29 6.92 4.05 -1.02
C ARG A 29 6.25 3.25 -2.15
N VAL A 30 5.80 4.01 -3.13
CA VAL A 30 5.12 3.62 -4.37
C VAL A 30 5.95 2.62 -5.21
N GLU A 31 7.23 2.42 -4.91
CA GLU A 31 8.03 1.31 -5.46
C GLU A 31 7.30 -0.04 -5.34
N SER A 32 6.63 -0.27 -4.21
CA SER A 32 5.80 -1.47 -4.06
C SER A 32 4.60 -1.50 -5.00
N VAL A 33 3.97 -0.36 -5.27
CA VAL A 33 2.77 -0.29 -6.13
C VAL A 33 3.15 -0.50 -7.59
N SER A 34 4.24 0.10 -8.06
CA SER A 34 4.72 -0.07 -9.44
C SER A 34 5.19 -1.50 -9.70
N GLU A 35 6.00 -2.09 -8.81
CA GLU A 35 6.42 -3.49 -8.92
C GLU A 35 5.23 -4.47 -8.79
N GLN A 36 4.27 -4.18 -7.89
CA GLN A 36 3.06 -4.98 -7.76
C GLN A 36 2.14 -4.85 -8.97
N LEU A 37 2.11 -3.69 -9.62
CA LEU A 37 1.34 -3.47 -10.84
C LEU A 37 1.97 -4.22 -12.01
N GLU A 38 3.28 -4.15 -12.19
CA GLU A 38 4.00 -4.90 -13.24
C GLU A 38 3.78 -6.41 -13.06
N GLN A 39 3.94 -6.92 -11.84
CA GLN A 39 3.66 -8.32 -11.51
C GLN A 39 2.18 -8.69 -11.67
N PHE A 40 1.26 -7.77 -11.40
CA PHE A 40 -0.18 -7.98 -11.64
C PHE A 40 -0.44 -8.07 -13.14
N LEU A 41 0.05 -7.14 -13.96
CA LEU A 41 -0.19 -7.15 -15.41
C LEU A 41 0.38 -8.42 -16.08
N ASP A 42 1.50 -8.94 -15.60
CA ASP A 42 2.10 -10.19 -16.10
C ASP A 42 1.30 -11.45 -15.76
N GLN A 43 0.57 -11.45 -14.63
CA GLN A 43 -0.03 -12.67 -14.06
C GLN A 43 -1.55 -12.61 -13.90
N ALA A 44 -2.14 -11.44 -14.15
CA ALA A 44 -3.57 -11.20 -13.95
C ALA A 44 -4.38 -12.02 -14.94
N ARG A 45 -5.46 -12.59 -14.43
CA ARG A 45 -6.44 -13.28 -15.26
C ARG A 45 -7.41 -12.27 -15.89
N PRO A 46 -8.08 -12.63 -17.00
CA PRO A 46 -9.04 -11.74 -17.66
C PRO A 46 -10.11 -11.17 -16.72
N GLU A 47 -10.58 -11.97 -15.75
CA GLU A 47 -11.60 -11.56 -14.79
C GLU A 47 -11.07 -10.55 -13.75
N GLU A 48 -9.76 -10.62 -13.45
CA GLU A 48 -9.06 -9.68 -12.57
C GLU A 48 -8.79 -8.35 -13.30
N VAL A 49 -8.52 -8.40 -14.61
CA VAL A 49 -8.41 -7.21 -15.47
C VAL A 49 -9.77 -6.54 -15.68
N GLU A 50 -10.84 -7.30 -15.86
CA GLU A 50 -12.21 -6.76 -15.95
C GLU A 50 -12.62 -6.05 -14.63
N THR A 51 -12.24 -6.63 -13.50
CA THR A 51 -12.38 -5.96 -12.19
C THR A 51 -11.59 -4.66 -12.15
N TYR A 52 -10.35 -4.64 -12.65
CA TYR A 52 -9.53 -3.44 -12.69
C TYR A 52 -10.19 -2.32 -13.50
N VAL A 53 -10.72 -2.64 -14.68
CA VAL A 53 -11.39 -1.68 -15.57
C VAL A 53 -12.70 -1.18 -14.98
N SER A 54 -13.47 -2.04 -14.32
CA SER A 54 -14.81 -1.69 -13.80
C SER A 54 -14.80 -1.07 -12.39
N GLN A 55 -13.86 -1.46 -11.54
CA GLN A 55 -13.84 -1.14 -10.10
C GLN A 55 -12.56 -0.43 -9.66
N GLY A 56 -11.55 -0.32 -10.52
CA GLY A 56 -10.27 0.34 -10.24
C GLY A 56 -9.21 -0.59 -9.62
N PHE A 57 -8.05 -0.01 -9.30
CA PHE A 57 -6.84 -0.78 -8.95
C PHE A 57 -6.91 -1.50 -7.60
N ALA A 58 -7.37 -0.82 -6.55
CA ALA A 58 -7.42 -1.39 -5.20
C ALA A 58 -8.24 -2.71 -5.10
N PRO A 59 -9.48 -2.80 -5.61
CA PRO A 59 -10.26 -4.03 -5.54
C PRO A 59 -9.72 -5.17 -6.43
N ALA A 60 -9.09 -4.84 -7.56
CA ALA A 60 -8.44 -5.83 -8.42
C ALA A 60 -7.22 -6.47 -7.73
N LEU A 61 -6.39 -5.63 -7.09
CA LEU A 61 -5.18 -6.07 -6.41
C LEU A 61 -5.51 -6.93 -5.18
N GLU A 62 -6.55 -6.59 -4.42
CA GLU A 62 -7.00 -7.40 -3.28
C GLU A 62 -7.42 -8.82 -3.71
N ARG A 63 -8.17 -8.95 -4.82
CA ARG A 63 -8.57 -10.26 -5.37
C ARG A 63 -7.36 -11.10 -5.79
N TYR A 64 -6.42 -10.50 -6.51
CA TYR A 64 -5.18 -11.15 -6.93
C TYR A 64 -4.37 -11.67 -5.73
N TRP A 65 -4.13 -10.84 -4.70
CA TRP A 65 -3.38 -11.25 -3.51
C TRP A 65 -4.08 -12.31 -2.69
N ARG A 66 -5.41 -12.21 -2.53
CA ARG A 66 -6.21 -13.20 -1.81
C ARG A 66 -6.09 -14.57 -2.48
N ARG A 67 -6.19 -14.62 -3.81
CA ARG A 67 -5.99 -15.85 -4.59
C ARG A 67 -4.56 -16.39 -4.41
N ARG A 68 -3.54 -15.54 -4.62
CA ARG A 68 -2.13 -15.95 -4.52
C ARG A 68 -1.75 -16.45 -3.13
N ARG A 69 -2.30 -15.83 -2.08
CA ARG A 69 -2.10 -16.27 -0.69
C ARG A 69 -2.76 -17.62 -0.42
N LEU A 70 -3.97 -17.85 -0.93
CA LEU A 70 -4.63 -19.16 -0.84
C LEU A 70 -3.82 -20.26 -1.57
N THR A 71 -3.29 -19.96 -2.75
CA THR A 71 -2.42 -20.91 -3.49
C THR A 71 -1.14 -21.23 -2.72
N ARG A 72 -0.51 -20.22 -2.07
CA ARG A 72 0.67 -20.44 -1.21
C ARG A 72 0.36 -21.22 0.06
N LEU A 73 -0.83 -21.06 0.63
CA LEU A 73 -1.29 -21.77 1.83
C LEU A 73 -1.77 -23.20 1.55
N LEU A 74 -1.86 -23.60 0.27
CA LEU A 74 -2.17 -24.97 -0.16
C LEU A 74 -0.90 -25.67 -0.73
N PRO A 75 0.19 -25.87 0.03
CA PRO A 75 1.45 -26.46 -0.46
C PRO A 75 1.36 -27.98 -0.66
N GLY A 76 0.29 -28.51 -1.25
CA GLY A 76 0.00 -29.95 -1.18
C GLY A 76 -0.87 -30.54 -2.27
N ARG A 77 -0.94 -29.95 -3.47
CA ARG A 77 -1.61 -30.61 -4.60
C ARG A 77 -0.96 -30.38 -5.96
N ALA A 78 0.36 -30.34 -5.98
CA ALA A 78 1.11 -30.76 -7.16
C ALA A 78 1.39 -32.26 -6.96
N ARG A 79 0.64 -33.09 -7.70
CA ARG A 79 0.88 -34.52 -7.84
C ARG A 79 1.55 -34.71 -9.20
#